data_AF-X0Y516-F1
#
_entry.id   AF-X0Y516-F1
#
_cell.length_a   1.000
_cell.length_b   1.000
_cell.length_c   1.000
_cell.angle_alpha   90.00
_cell.angle_beta   90.00
_cell.angle_gamma   90.00
#
_symmetry.space_group_name_H-M   'P 1'
#
loop_
_entity.id
_entity.type
_entity.pdbx_description
1 polymer ?
#
loop_
_entity_poly.entity_id
_entity_poly.type
_entity_poly.pdbx_seq_one_letter_code
_entity_poly.pdbx_strand_id
1 'polypeptide(L)' 'MTNHWIDIRNSDCVMIIGSNAAENHPISFKWVTKAKERGAKLISVDPRFTRTSSKADIYAP' A
#
# COMPACT_ATOMS: atom_id res chain seq x y z
N MET A 1 -7.25 -3.18 14.19
CA MET A 1 -7.16 -3.79 12.85
C MET A 1 -8.11 -4.98 12.82
N THR A 2 -8.87 -5.15 11.74
CA THR A 2 -9.79 -6.30 11.54
C THR A 2 -9.10 -7.51 10.90
N ASN A 3 -7.99 -7.30 10.18
CA ASN A 3 -7.14 -8.32 9.56
C ASN A 3 -5.69 -8.17 10.08
N HIS A 4 -4.74 -8.95 9.55
CA HIS A 4 -3.32 -8.92 9.96
C HIS A 4 -2.37 -8.63 8.79
N TRP A 5 -1.11 -8.25 9.06
CA TRP A 5 -0.14 -7.81 8.04
C TRP A 5 0.03 -8.76 6.85
N ILE A 6 0.12 -10.07 7.13
CA ILE A 6 0.33 -11.09 6.08
C ILE A 6 -0.87 -11.17 5.13
N ASP A 7 -2.07 -10.80 5.58
CA ASP A 7 -3.30 -10.93 4.80
C ASP A 7 -3.39 -9.90 3.67
N ILE A 8 -2.65 -8.80 3.77
CA ILE A 8 -2.61 -7.74 2.73
C ILE A 8 -2.21 -8.32 1.37
N ARG A 9 -1.34 -9.35 1.35
CA ARG A 9 -0.91 -10.03 0.12
C ARG A 9 -2.06 -10.69 -0.66
N ASN A 10 -3.19 -10.90 0.02
CA ASN A 10 -4.38 -11.54 -0.52
C ASN A 10 -5.37 -10.53 -1.12
N SER A 11 -5.11 -9.23 -1.05
CA SER A 11 -5.99 -8.22 -1.64
C SER A 11 -5.87 -8.14 -3.16
N ASP A 12 -6.97 -7.79 -3.83
CA ASP A 12 -7.00 -7.42 -5.25
C ASP A 12 -6.85 -5.90 -5.46
N CYS A 13 -7.03 -5.11 -4.40
CA CYS A 13 -6.78 -3.68 -4.40
C CYS A 13 -6.36 -3.22 -2.99
N VAL A 14 -5.25 -2.51 -2.89
CA VAL A 14 -4.76 -1.91 -1.65
C VAL A 14 -4.89 -0.40 -1.76
N MET A 15 -5.81 0.18 -1.00
CA MET A 15 -5.94 1.63 -0.87
C MET A 15 -5.28 2.09 0.43
N ILE A 16 -4.15 2.78 0.32
CA ILE A 16 -3.45 3.39 1.43
C ILE A 16 -3.86 4.85 1.51
N ILE A 17 -4.68 5.18 2.52
CA ILE A 17 -5.18 6.53 2.77
C ILE A 17 -4.72 7.01 4.14
N GLY A 18 -4.11 8.19 4.21
CA GLY A 18 -3.62 8.78 5.47
C GLY A 18 -2.48 7.98 6.13
N SER A 19 -1.70 7.22 5.36
CA SER A 19 -0.60 6.41 5.86
C SER A 19 0.57 6.38 4.87
N ASN A 20 1.79 6.57 5.37
CA ASN A 20 3.02 6.40 4.61
C ASN A 20 3.67 5.04 4.94
N ALA A 21 2.99 3.95 4.61
CA ALA A 21 3.37 2.59 5.01
C ALA A 21 4.77 2.15 4.53
N ALA A 22 5.24 2.65 3.39
CA ALA A 22 6.60 2.36 2.90
C ALA A 22 7.70 2.90 3.83
N GLU A 23 7.44 3.97 4.59
CA GLU A 23 8.38 4.55 5.56
C GLU A 23 8.06 4.15 7.00
N ASN A 24 6.78 4.21 7.37
CA ASN A 24 6.35 4.05 8.76
C ASN A 24 6.12 2.57 9.15
N HIS A 25 5.89 1.70 8.17
CA HIS A 25 5.66 0.26 8.37
C HIS A 25 6.37 -0.57 7.27
N PRO A 26 7.69 -0.43 7.08
CA PRO A 26 8.38 -0.97 5.92
C PRO A 26 8.26 -2.50 5.78
N ILE A 27 8.19 -3.22 6.91
CA ILE A 27 8.00 -4.68 6.91
C ILE A 27 6.60 -5.08 6.45
N SER A 28 5.56 -4.30 6.75
CA SER A 28 4.21 -4.60 6.26
C SER A 28 4.07 -4.30 4.77
N PHE A 29 4.83 -3.32 4.26
CA PHE A 29 4.84 -2.97 2.83
C PHE A 29 5.31 -4.13 1.94
N LYS A 30 6.09 -5.08 2.48
CA LYS A 30 6.41 -6.36 1.81
C LYS A 30 5.16 -7.07 1.29
N TRP A 31 4.07 -7.04 2.05
CA TRP A 31 2.82 -7.72 1.68
C TRP A 31 2.00 -6.92 0.67
N VAL A 32 2.10 -5.58 0.69
CA VAL A 32 1.57 -4.71 -0.37
C VAL A 32 2.25 -5.02 -1.70
N THR A 33 3.58 -5.13 -1.71
CA THR A 33 4.35 -5.49 -2.91
C THR A 33 3.93 -6.86 -3.45
N LYS A 34 3.76 -7.87 -2.57
CA LYS A 34 3.28 -9.20 -2.99
C LYS A 34 1.86 -9.19 -3.59
N ALA A 35 0.96 -8.37 -3.04
CA ALA A 35 -0.36 -8.20 -3.64
C ALA A 35 -0.23 -7.61 -5.05
N LYS A 36 0.62 -6.58 -5.20
CA LYS A 36 0.87 -5.91 -6.47
C LYS A 36 1.50 -6.84 -7.52
N GLU A 37 2.46 -7.68 -7.13
CA GLU A 37 3.05 -8.72 -7.99
C GLU A 37 2.01 -9.73 -8.51
N ARG A 38 0.94 -9.98 -7.74
CA ARG A 38 -0.19 -10.83 -8.14
C ARG A 38 -1.21 -10.09 -9.02
N GLY A 39 -1.04 -8.79 -9.25
CA GLY A 39 -1.92 -7.97 -10.08
C GLY A 39 -2.84 -7.03 -9.29
N ALA A 40 -2.69 -6.93 -7.97
CA ALA A 40 -3.49 -5.99 -7.19
C ALA A 40 -3.14 -4.54 -7.52
N LYS A 41 -4.15 -3.66 -7.54
CA LYS A 41 -3.92 -2.21 -7.67
C LYS A 41 -3.48 -1.61 -6.34
N LEU A 42 -2.43 -0.79 -6.35
CA LEU A 42 -2.02 0.03 -5.20
C LEU A 42 -2.43 1.49 -5.43
N ILE A 43 -3.27 2.02 -4.55
CA ILE A 43 -3.74 3.41 -4.58
C ILE A 43 -3.18 4.13 -3.33
N SER A 44 -2.54 5.26 -3.53
CA SER A 44 -2.09 6.16 -2.46
C SER A 44 -2.96 7.39 -2.43
N VAL A 45 -3.62 7.65 -1.31
CA VAL A 45 -4.37 8.89 -1.03
C VAL A 45 -3.66 9.62 0.10
N ASP A 46 -2.89 10.65 -0.24
CA ASP A 46 -2.07 11.42 0.69
C ASP A 46 -1.92 12.86 0.16
N PRO A 47 -2.04 13.91 1.01
CA PRO A 47 -1.85 15.30 0.57
C PRO A 47 -0.42 15.60 0.10
N ARG A 48 0.53 14.69 0.32
CA ARG A 48 1.93 14.80 -0.08
C ARG A 48 2.32 13.60 -0.93
N PHE A 49 3.27 13.82 -1.82
CA PHE A 49 3.89 12.73 -2.56
C PHE A 49 4.98 12.06 -1.72
N THR A 50 4.70 10.89 -1.14
CA THR A 50 5.60 10.16 -0.22
C THR A 50 6.30 8.97 -0.89
N ARG A 51 7.17 8.24 -0.16
CA ARG A 51 7.72 6.96 -0.67
C ARG A 51 6.66 5.87 -0.85
N THR A 52 5.52 5.97 -0.18
CA THR A 52 4.36 5.10 -0.46
C THR A 52 3.76 5.45 -1.82
N SER A 53 3.55 6.75 -2.06
CA SER A 53 3.00 7.28 -3.31
C SER A 53 3.87 6.92 -4.51
N SER A 54 5.21 6.93 -4.36
CA SER A 54 6.13 6.56 -5.45
C SER A 54 6.07 5.09 -5.88
N LYS A 55 5.42 4.22 -5.08
CA LYS A 55 5.18 2.81 -5.42
C LYS A 55 3.76 2.54 -5.91
N ALA A 56 2.84 3.51 -5.78
CA ALA A 56 1.44 3.35 -6.13
C ALA A 56 1.22 3.35 -7.65
N ASP A 57 0.17 2.66 -8.10
CA ASP A 57 -0.33 2.75 -9.47
C ASP A 57 -1.13 4.03 -9.67
N ILE A 58 -1.82 4.48 -8.62
CA ILE A 58 -2.58 5.73 -8.59
C ILE A 58 -2.16 6.51 -7.36
N TYR A 59 -1.75 7.75 -7.55
CA TYR A 59 -1.62 8.73 -6.48
C TYR A 59 -2.75 9.75 -6.61
N ALA A 60 -3.56 9.88 -5.57
CA ALA A 60 -4.60 10.89 -5.44
C ALA A 60 -4.15 11.89 -4.35
N PRO A 61 -3.92 13.17 -4.72
CA PRO A 61 -3.55 14.22 -3.76
C PRO A 61 -4.70 14.63 -2.86
#